data_AF-A0A453T966-F1
#
_entry.id   AF-A0A453T966-F1
#
_cell.length_a   1.000
_cell.length_b   1.000
_cell.length_c   1.000
_cell.angle_alpha   90.00
_cell.angle_beta   90.00
_cell.angle_gamma   90.00
#
_symmetry.space_group_name_H-M   'P 1'
#
loop_
_entity.id
_entity.type
_entity.pdbx_description
1 polymer ?
#
loop_
_entity_poly.entity_id
_entity_poly.type
_entity_poly.pdbx_seq_one_letter_code
_entity_poly.pdbx_strand_id
1 'polypeptide(L)'
;AMSEGGLVLDMRAGAASRRQQMKLVSSGGGAAFADVPGGALWEEVLHWAVSNHGLAPASWTDYLRLTVGGTLSNGGVSGQSFRYGPQVSNVAELEVVTGEGECRVCSPSAHPDLFFAVLGGLGQFGVITRARIPLSPAPQTVLLRLLIPVLIVERWTLTGRPARALD
;
A
#
# COMPACT_ATOMS: atom_id res chain seq x y z
N ALA A 1 -3.04 -17.58 -4.13
CA ALA A 1 -3.12 -19.05 -4.23
C ALA A 1 -4.40 -19.51 -3.54
N MET A 2 -5.19 -20.36 -4.19
CA MET A 2 -6.28 -21.07 -3.51
C MET A 2 -5.67 -22.26 -2.75
N SER A 3 -5.94 -22.37 -1.45
CA SER A 3 -5.46 -23.47 -0.61
C SER A 3 -6.59 -24.48 -0.35
N GLU A 4 -7.13 -25.08 -1.41
CA GLU A 4 -8.21 -26.06 -1.27
C GLU A 4 -7.70 -27.29 -0.50
N GLY A 5 -8.36 -27.65 0.60
CA GLY A 5 -7.90 -28.70 1.51
C GLY A 5 -6.62 -28.36 2.31
N GLY A 6 -6.13 -27.11 2.23
CA GLY A 6 -4.91 -26.66 2.88
C GLY A 6 -5.16 -25.80 4.13
N LEU A 7 -4.08 -25.19 4.62
CA LEU A 7 -4.11 -24.24 5.74
C LEU A 7 -4.14 -22.80 5.23
N VAL A 8 -4.94 -21.96 5.89
CA VAL A 8 -5.00 -20.51 5.65
C VAL A 8 -4.46 -19.80 6.89
N LEU A 9 -3.43 -18.98 6.70
CA LEU A 9 -2.89 -18.12 7.75
C LEU A 9 -3.64 -16.79 7.75
N ASP A 10 -4.39 -16.50 8.83
CA ASP A 10 -4.93 -15.16 9.04
C ASP A 10 -3.83 -14.20 9.51
N MET A 11 -3.17 -13.57 8.54
CA MET A 11 -2.12 -12.60 8.80
C MET A 11 -2.63 -11.32 9.51
N ARG A 12 -3.96 -11.10 9.57
CA ARG A 12 -4.55 -9.93 10.23
C ARG A 12 -4.92 -10.21 11.69
N ALA A 13 -4.83 -11.45 12.16
CA ALA A 13 -5.12 -11.80 13.54
C ALA A 13 -4.30 -10.93 14.52
N GLY A 14 -4.89 -10.59 15.67
CA GLY A 14 -4.21 -9.80 16.70
C GLY A 14 -3.97 -8.33 16.34
N ALA A 15 -4.96 -7.64 15.77
CA ALA A 15 -4.87 -6.22 15.35
C ALA A 15 -4.29 -5.27 16.42
N ALA A 16 -4.64 -5.48 17.69
CA ALA A 16 -4.09 -4.70 18.81
C ALA A 16 -2.58 -4.91 18.98
N SER A 17 -2.11 -6.15 18.84
CA SER A 17 -0.67 -6.48 18.86
C SER A 17 0.05 -5.91 17.64
N ARG A 18 -0.57 -5.94 16.45
CA ARG A 18 0.03 -5.40 15.22
C ARG A 18 0.36 -3.90 15.31
N ARG A 19 -0.51 -3.08 15.92
CA ARG A 19 -0.22 -1.65 16.12
C ARG A 19 0.96 -1.40 17.06
N GLN A 20 1.14 -2.24 18.09
CA GLN A 20 2.28 -2.15 19.02
C GLN A 20 3.60 -2.60 18.38
N GLN A 21 3.53 -3.36 17.29
CA GLN A 21 4.71 -3.83 16.55
C GLN A 21 5.22 -2.79 15.54
N MET A 22 4.45 -1.73 15.25
CA MET A 22 4.89 -0.65 14.37
C MET A 22 5.94 0.21 15.06
N LYS A 23 7.08 0.44 14.41
CA LYS A 23 8.20 1.20 14.98
C LYS A 23 8.77 2.19 13.99
N LEU A 24 9.03 3.41 14.48
CA LEU A 24 9.81 4.39 13.73
C LEU A 24 11.29 4.02 13.84
N VAL A 25 11.96 3.90 12.70
CA VAL A 25 13.38 3.64 12.59
C VAL A 25 14.00 4.87 11.93
N SER A 26 14.83 5.62 12.64
CA SER A 26 15.61 6.71 12.04
C SER A 26 17.01 6.22 11.72
N SER A 27 17.52 6.61 10.55
CA SER A 27 18.96 6.54 10.30
C SER A 27 19.59 7.87 10.67
N GLY A 28 20.85 7.86 11.13
CA GLY A 28 21.58 9.06 11.53
C GLY A 28 21.72 10.14 10.45
N GLY A 29 21.32 9.85 9.21
CA GLY A 29 21.29 10.80 8.08
C GLY A 29 19.93 11.47 7.83
N GLY A 30 18.96 11.35 8.72
CA GLY A 30 17.65 12.02 8.60
C GLY A 30 16.61 11.28 7.76
N ALA A 31 16.93 10.09 7.23
CA ALA A 31 15.94 9.23 6.61
C ALA A 31 15.12 8.52 7.70
N ALA A 32 13.80 8.60 7.58
CA ALA A 32 12.86 7.93 8.47
C ALA A 32 12.26 6.71 7.77
N PHE A 33 12.14 5.61 8.50
CA PHE A 33 11.50 4.38 8.04
C PHE A 33 10.48 3.90 9.07
N ALA A 34 9.49 3.14 8.62
CA ALA A 34 8.58 2.40 9.47
C ALA A 34 8.86 0.91 9.34
N ASP A 35 9.14 0.24 10.45
CA ASP A 35 9.02 -1.20 10.54
C ASP A 35 7.54 -1.53 10.79
N VAL A 36 6.90 -2.20 9.82
CA VAL A 36 5.46 -2.51 9.86
C VAL A 36 5.22 -4.01 9.68
N PRO A 37 4.23 -4.60 10.37
CA PRO A 37 3.86 -6.00 10.17
C PRO A 37 3.35 -6.25 8.74
N GLY A 38 3.69 -7.39 8.14
CA GLY A 38 3.19 -7.77 6.81
C GLY A 38 1.65 -7.93 6.77
N GLY A 39 1.05 -8.26 7.91
CA GLY A 39 -0.41 -8.31 8.07
C GLY A 39 -1.09 -6.96 8.34
N ALA A 40 -0.35 -5.87 8.53
CA ALA A 40 -0.92 -4.52 8.76
C ALA A 40 -1.66 -4.03 7.52
N LEU A 41 -2.78 -3.33 7.71
CA LEU A 41 -3.44 -2.62 6.61
C LEU A 41 -2.74 -1.28 6.35
N TRP A 42 -2.68 -0.84 5.10
CA TRP A 42 -2.11 0.46 4.76
C TRP A 42 -2.84 1.64 5.44
N GLU A 43 -4.14 1.51 5.71
CA GLU A 43 -4.88 2.50 6.52
C GLU A 43 -4.33 2.62 7.95
N GLU A 44 -3.95 1.49 8.57
CA GLU A 44 -3.38 1.46 9.91
C GLU A 44 -1.99 2.10 9.92
N VAL A 45 -1.18 1.80 8.91
CA VAL A 45 0.16 2.38 8.72
C VAL A 45 0.08 3.89 8.51
N LEU A 46 -0.86 4.36 7.66
CA LEU A 46 -1.09 5.79 7.42
C LEU A 46 -1.47 6.51 8.71
N HIS A 47 -2.49 6.02 9.43
CA HIS A 47 -2.94 6.63 10.66
C HIS A 47 -1.83 6.68 11.71
N TRP A 48 -1.10 5.59 11.91
CA TRP A 48 0.02 5.54 12.85
C TRP A 48 1.13 6.54 12.48
N ALA A 49 1.55 6.58 11.21
CA ALA A 49 2.67 7.43 10.78
C ALA A 49 2.32 8.93 10.84
N VAL A 50 1.11 9.30 10.41
CA VAL A 50 0.69 10.70 10.37
C VAL A 50 0.38 11.21 11.77
N SER A 51 -0.44 10.49 12.54
CA SER A 51 -0.89 10.99 13.85
C SER A 51 0.22 11.04 14.90
N ASN A 52 1.19 10.11 14.84
CA ASN A 52 2.23 10.03 15.87
C ASN A 52 3.52 10.75 15.47
N HIS A 53 3.78 10.88 14.15
CA HIS A 53 5.09 11.33 13.67
C HIS A 53 5.01 12.44 12.60
N GLY A 54 3.83 12.77 12.07
CA GLY A 54 3.72 13.73 10.96
C GLY A 54 4.38 13.24 9.67
N LEU A 55 4.49 11.91 9.51
CA LEU A 55 5.17 11.26 8.40
C LEU A 55 4.20 10.37 7.61
N ALA A 56 4.54 10.06 6.37
CA ALA A 56 3.75 9.21 5.49
C ALA A 56 4.65 8.45 4.48
N PRO A 57 4.28 7.20 4.10
CA PRO A 57 4.81 6.55 2.90
C PRO A 57 4.63 7.41 1.63
N ALA A 58 5.54 7.27 0.67
CA ALA A 58 5.50 8.02 -0.58
C ALA A 58 4.65 7.35 -1.69
N SER A 59 4.48 6.02 -1.62
CA SER A 59 3.80 5.21 -2.63
C SER A 59 2.64 4.42 -2.02
N TRP A 60 1.49 4.43 -2.70
CA TRP A 60 0.22 3.97 -2.16
C TRP A 60 -0.51 3.01 -3.11
N THR A 61 -1.64 2.50 -2.62
CA THR A 61 -2.72 1.91 -3.41
C THR A 61 -3.96 2.79 -3.30
N ASP A 62 -4.81 2.78 -4.32
CA ASP A 62 -6.04 3.60 -4.31
C ASP A 62 -7.03 3.17 -3.20
N TYR A 63 -6.93 1.90 -2.77
CA TYR A 63 -7.67 1.35 -1.65
C TYR A 63 -6.72 0.92 -0.52
N LEU A 64 -6.93 1.46 0.68
CA LEU A 64 -5.98 1.30 1.81
C LEU A 64 -6.28 0.11 2.74
N ARG A 65 -7.40 -0.59 2.57
CA ARG A 65 -7.72 -1.81 3.35
C ARG A 65 -7.11 -3.06 2.71
N LEU A 66 -5.86 -2.92 2.26
CA LEU A 66 -5.01 -3.98 1.74
C LEU A 66 -3.85 -4.19 2.71
N THR A 67 -3.40 -5.43 2.87
CA THR A 67 -2.26 -5.73 3.75
C THR A 67 -0.93 -5.34 3.10
N VAL A 68 0.05 -4.94 3.91
CA VAL A 68 1.41 -4.61 3.47
C VAL A 68 2.02 -5.77 2.68
N GLY A 69 2.03 -6.98 3.26
CA GLY A 69 2.58 -8.16 2.60
C GLY A 69 1.83 -8.53 1.31
N GLY A 70 0.52 -8.30 1.27
CA GLY A 70 -0.31 -8.58 0.10
C GLY A 70 0.05 -7.69 -1.09
N THR A 71 0.17 -6.37 -0.87
CA THR A 71 0.53 -5.45 -1.96
C THR A 71 1.99 -5.60 -2.37
N LEU A 72 2.91 -5.81 -1.43
CA LEU A 72 4.32 -6.05 -1.73
C LEU A 72 4.58 -7.38 -2.46
N SER A 73 3.69 -8.37 -2.32
CA SER A 73 3.75 -9.59 -3.10
C SER A 73 3.27 -9.42 -4.55
N ASN A 74 2.69 -8.26 -4.91
CA ASN A 74 2.17 -7.97 -6.25
C ASN A 74 2.91 -6.80 -6.91
N GLY A 75 2.89 -5.64 -6.28
CA GLY A 75 3.48 -4.40 -6.77
C GLY A 75 3.05 -3.20 -5.93
N GLY A 76 1.74 -2.98 -5.80
CA GLY A 76 1.14 -1.84 -5.10
C GLY A 76 1.29 -0.54 -5.89
N VAL A 77 0.28 -0.20 -6.68
CA VAL A 77 0.30 0.92 -7.63
C VAL A 77 -0.82 1.90 -7.33
N SER A 78 -0.53 3.19 -7.50
CA SER A 78 -1.49 4.30 -7.46
C SER A 78 -0.91 5.50 -8.23
N GLY A 79 -1.58 6.64 -8.17
CA GLY A 79 -1.20 7.87 -8.86
C GLY A 79 0.17 8.44 -8.46
N GLN A 80 0.83 7.96 -7.40
CA GLN A 80 2.17 8.41 -7.02
C GLN A 80 3.29 7.55 -7.66
N SER A 81 2.95 6.39 -8.22
CA SER A 81 3.93 5.43 -8.71
C SER A 81 4.76 5.94 -9.90
N PHE A 82 4.26 6.90 -10.68
CA PHE A 82 5.05 7.52 -11.75
C PHE A 82 6.25 8.34 -11.22
N ARG A 83 6.17 8.83 -9.98
CA ARG A 83 7.22 9.65 -9.36
C ARG A 83 8.09 8.84 -8.40
N TYR A 84 7.48 7.98 -7.59
CA TYR A 84 8.16 7.26 -6.52
C TYR A 84 8.32 5.76 -6.80
N GLY A 85 7.83 5.26 -7.94
CA GLY A 85 7.71 3.83 -8.20
C GLY A 85 6.56 3.17 -7.41
N PRO A 86 6.23 1.92 -7.72
CA PRO A 86 5.26 1.12 -6.94
C PRO A 86 5.75 0.87 -5.50
N GLN A 87 4.87 0.37 -4.63
CA GLN A 87 5.22 0.07 -3.24
C GLN A 87 6.41 -0.89 -3.12
N VAL A 88 6.53 -1.87 -4.02
CA VAL A 88 7.69 -2.78 -4.07
C VAL A 88 9.04 -2.09 -4.32
N SER A 89 9.03 -0.90 -4.93
CA SER A 89 10.25 -0.09 -5.09
C SER A 89 10.58 0.76 -3.86
N ASN A 90 9.69 0.77 -2.86
CA ASN A 90 9.77 1.57 -1.64
C ASN A 90 9.88 0.65 -0.41
N VAL A 91 10.85 -0.26 -0.43
CA VAL A 91 11.13 -1.19 0.68
C VAL A 91 12.64 -1.20 0.92
N ALA A 92 13.06 -1.03 2.17
CA ALA A 92 14.47 -1.06 2.54
C ALA A 92 14.92 -2.44 3.05
N GLU A 93 14.02 -3.18 3.69
CA GLU A 93 14.30 -4.46 4.33
C GLU A 93 12.98 -5.24 4.50
N LEU A 94 13.06 -6.56 4.48
CA LEU A 94 11.96 -7.47 4.76
C LEU A 94 12.39 -8.50 5.79
N GLU A 95 11.45 -8.94 6.61
CA GLU A 95 11.54 -10.19 7.35
C GLU A 95 10.56 -11.17 6.71
N VAL A 96 11.06 -12.35 6.36
CA VAL A 96 10.34 -13.36 5.59
C VAL A 96 10.50 -14.72 6.24
N VAL A 97 9.39 -15.43 6.43
CA VAL A 97 9.40 -16.85 6.77
C VAL A 97 9.34 -17.66 5.48
N THR A 98 10.40 -18.39 5.17
CA THR A 98 10.51 -19.16 3.91
C THR A 98 9.62 -20.41 3.94
N GLY A 99 9.49 -21.08 2.79
CA GLY A 99 8.77 -22.37 2.70
C GLY A 99 9.38 -23.49 3.55
N GLU A 100 10.64 -23.35 3.95
CA GLU A 100 11.35 -24.27 4.86
C GLU A 100 11.08 -23.95 6.34
N GLY A 101 10.34 -22.88 6.63
CA GLY A 101 10.01 -22.44 7.99
C GLY A 101 11.08 -21.56 8.64
N GLU A 102 12.10 -21.14 7.88
CA GLU A 102 13.18 -20.30 8.41
C GLU A 102 12.82 -18.82 8.36
N CYS A 103 13.08 -18.10 9.45
CA CYS A 103 12.95 -16.65 9.48
C CYS A 103 14.24 -15.99 8.97
N ARG A 104 14.15 -15.24 7.87
CA ARG A 104 15.26 -14.54 7.23
C ARG A 104 14.96 -13.05 7.13
N VAL A 105 15.95 -12.23 7.45
CA VAL A 105 15.92 -10.80 7.17
C VAL A 105 16.68 -10.56 5.88
N CYS A 106 16.06 -9.90 4.91
CA CYS A 106 16.65 -9.61 3.61
C CYS A 106 16.50 -8.14 3.21
N SER A 107 17.43 -7.66 2.39
CA SER A 107 17.55 -6.30 1.89
C SER A 107 18.32 -6.32 0.57
N PRO A 108 18.46 -5.19 -0.14
CA PRO A 108 19.33 -5.13 -1.32
C PRO A 108 20.80 -5.50 -1.07
N SER A 109 21.27 -5.45 0.18
CA SER A 109 22.64 -5.78 0.57
C SER A 109 22.79 -7.09 1.38
N ALA A 110 21.69 -7.69 1.84
CA ALA A 110 21.69 -8.93 2.61
C ALA A 110 20.63 -9.89 2.07
N HIS A 111 21.01 -11.07 1.58
CA HIS A 111 20.11 -11.99 0.85
C HIS A 111 19.31 -11.29 -0.28
N PRO A 112 20.00 -10.61 -1.22
CA PRO A 112 19.35 -9.82 -2.26
C PRO A 112 18.48 -10.67 -3.20
N ASP A 113 18.88 -11.92 -3.44
CA ASP A 113 18.12 -12.92 -4.17
C ASP A 113 16.73 -13.14 -3.57
N LEU A 114 16.65 -13.37 -2.26
CA LEU A 114 15.37 -13.51 -1.55
C LEU A 114 14.59 -12.19 -1.55
N PHE A 115 15.27 -11.07 -1.30
CA PHE A 115 14.64 -9.75 -1.26
C PHE A 115 13.90 -9.42 -2.56
N PHE A 116 14.57 -9.55 -3.70
CA PHE A 116 13.98 -9.26 -5.00
C PHE A 116 13.00 -10.35 -5.46
N ALA A 117 13.19 -11.61 -5.06
CA ALA A 117 12.24 -12.68 -5.39
C ALA A 117 10.90 -12.49 -4.67
N VAL A 118 10.90 -12.06 -3.41
CA VAL A 118 9.68 -11.89 -2.61
C VAL A 118 8.86 -10.68 -3.07
N LEU A 119 9.52 -9.58 -3.46
CA LEU A 119 8.86 -8.38 -3.98
C LEU A 119 8.24 -8.65 -5.35
N GLY A 120 6.91 -8.62 -5.44
CA GLY A 120 6.17 -9.04 -6.63
C GLY A 120 6.15 -10.56 -6.84
N GLY A 121 6.63 -11.34 -5.87
CA GLY A 121 6.79 -12.80 -5.97
C GLY A 121 5.52 -13.62 -5.78
N LEU A 122 4.34 -13.00 -5.73
CA LEU A 122 3.03 -13.66 -5.57
C LEU A 122 2.95 -14.61 -4.36
N GLY A 123 3.74 -14.33 -3.32
CA GLY A 123 3.84 -15.15 -2.10
C GLY A 123 4.49 -16.52 -2.31
N GLN A 124 5.24 -16.74 -3.39
CA GLN A 124 5.85 -18.05 -3.69
C GLN A 124 7.11 -18.37 -2.88
N PHE A 125 7.82 -17.34 -2.41
CA PHE A 125 9.13 -17.50 -1.78
C PHE A 125 9.09 -17.40 -0.25
N GLY A 126 7.92 -17.15 0.32
CA GLY A 126 7.72 -17.05 1.76
C GLY A 126 6.64 -16.04 2.15
N VAL A 127 6.41 -15.96 3.46
CA VAL A 127 5.46 -15.05 4.08
C VAL A 127 6.21 -13.84 4.63
N ILE A 128 5.88 -12.64 4.11
CA ILE A 128 6.40 -11.39 4.65
C ILE A 128 5.78 -11.15 6.04
N THR A 129 6.60 -11.17 7.10
CA THR A 129 6.18 -10.91 8.48
C THR A 129 6.41 -9.47 8.89
N ARG A 130 7.45 -8.82 8.37
CA ARG A 130 7.73 -7.39 8.57
C ARG A 130 8.30 -6.77 7.30
N ALA A 131 7.98 -5.50 7.06
CA ALA A 131 8.60 -4.69 6.03
C ALA A 131 9.09 -3.36 6.61
N ARG A 132 10.27 -2.90 6.16
CA ARG A 132 10.80 -1.57 6.45
C ARG A 132 10.50 -0.63 5.30
N ILE A 133 9.61 0.32 5.51
CA ILE A 133 9.08 1.24 4.49
C ILE A 133 9.65 2.65 4.71
N PRO A 134 10.19 3.33 3.69
CA PRO A 134 10.64 4.70 3.80
C PRO A 134 9.47 5.65 4.02
N LEU A 135 9.68 6.65 4.87
CA LEU A 135 8.73 7.69 5.22
C LEU A 135 9.24 9.06 4.78
N SER A 136 8.31 9.96 4.49
CA SER A 136 8.58 11.37 4.19
C SER A 136 7.60 12.26 4.96
N PRO A 137 7.90 13.57 5.13
CA PRO A 137 6.96 14.50 5.76
C PRO A 137 5.57 14.45 5.11
N ALA A 138 4.54 14.30 5.95
CA ALA A 138 3.16 14.23 5.46
C ALA A 138 2.69 15.62 5.00
N PRO A 139 2.15 15.76 3.77
CA PRO A 139 1.58 17.03 3.33
C PRO A 139 0.29 17.33 4.11
N GLN A 140 0.06 18.61 4.42
CA GLN A 140 -1.16 19.05 5.12
C GLN A 140 -2.37 19.21 4.20
N THR A 141 -2.13 19.39 2.89
CA THR A 141 -3.17 19.62 1.89
C THR A 141 -2.86 18.87 0.61
N VAL A 142 -3.91 18.52 -0.15
CA VAL A 142 -3.82 17.89 -1.46
C VAL A 142 -4.64 18.68 -2.46
N LEU A 143 -4.15 18.78 -3.71
CA LEU A 143 -4.87 19.43 -4.79
C LEU A 143 -5.62 18.39 -5.62
N LEU A 144 -6.95 18.47 -5.62
CA LEU A 144 -7.80 17.70 -6.53
C LEU A 144 -8.25 18.60 -7.68
N ARG A 145 -7.88 18.26 -8.92
CA ARG A 145 -8.35 18.95 -10.12
C ARG A 145 -9.34 18.08 -10.87
N LEU A 146 -10.63 18.42 -10.76
CA LEU A 146 -11.69 17.76 -11.52
C LEU A 146 -11.79 18.42 -12.90
N LEU A 147 -11.48 17.65 -13.95
CA LEU A 147 -11.80 18.02 -15.31
C LEU A 147 -13.16 17.41 -15.63
N ILE A 148 -14.22 18.20 -15.49
CA ILE A 148 -15.56 17.82 -15.95
C ILE A 148 -15.63 18.24 -17.42
N PRO A 149 -15.67 17.31 -18.39
CA PRO A 149 -15.96 17.69 -19.76
C PRO A 149 -17.39 18.22 -19.80
N VAL A 150 -17.55 19.50 -20.12
CA VAL A 150 -18.87 20.09 -20.40
C VAL A 150 -19.31 19.61 -21.79
N LEU A 151 -19.79 18.37 -21.86
CA LEU A 151 -20.48 17.81 -23.02
C LEU A 151 -21.65 16.95 -22.54
N ILE A 152 -22.69 17.62 -22.04
CA ILE A 152 -24.11 17.32 -22.30
C ILE A 152 -24.81 18.67 -22.12
N VAL A 153 -25.10 19.33 -23.24
CA VAL A 153 -26.19 20.29 -23.34
C VAL A 153 -27.45 19.44 -23.46
N GLU A 154 -28.06 19.07 -22.34
CA GLU A 154 -29.48 18.74 -22.34
C GLU A 154 -30.23 19.96 -21.81
N ARG A 155 -30.86 20.66 -22.74
CA ARG A 155 -31.78 21.75 -22.51
C ARG A 155 -33.03 21.16 -21.84
N TRP A 156 -33.05 21.09 -20.52
CA TRP A 156 -34.28 20.87 -19.78
C TRP A 156 -35.16 22.13 -19.90
N THR A 157 -36.11 22.15 -20.82
CA THR A 157 -37.27 23.05 -20.68
C THR A 157 -38.15 22.50 -19.57
N LEU A 158 -38.28 23.24 -18.45
CA LEU A 158 -39.12 22.93 -17.28
C LEU A 158 -40.63 22.96 -17.56
N THR A 159 -41.07 22.64 -18.77
CA THR A 159 -42.49 22.58 -19.14
C THR A 159 -42.70 21.39 -20.08
N GLY A 160 -43.01 20.23 -19.49
CA GLY A 160 -43.24 18.98 -20.21
C GLY A 160 -44.43 19.03 -21.19
N ARG A 161 -44.24 19.62 -22.37
CA ARG A 161 -45.16 19.49 -23.50
C ARG A 161 -44.40 19.15 -24.78
N PRO A 162 -44.83 18.13 -25.55
CA PRO A 162 -44.23 17.85 -26.84
C PRO A 162 -44.52 18.99 -27.82
N ALA A 163 -43.49 19.42 -28.55
CA ALA A 163 -43.64 20.34 -29.67
C ALA A 163 -44.42 19.65 -30.80
N ARG A 164 -45.50 20.29 -31.29
CA ARG A 164 -46.22 19.82 -32.47
C ARG A 164 -45.35 20.00 -33.72
N ALA A 165 -45.47 19.04 -34.64
CA ALA A 165 -44.90 19.13 -35.98
C ALA A 165 -45.46 20.37 -36.72
N LEU A 166 -44.59 21.04 -37.45
CA LEU A 166 -44.93 22.15 -38.35
C LEU A 166 -45.37 21.55 -39.70
N ASP A 167 -46.49 22.03 -40.22
CA ASP A 167 -46.83 22.01 -41.65
C ASP A 167 -46.04 23.14 -42.38
#